data_AF-A0A9D3YAN6-F1
#
_entry.id   AF-A0A9D3YAN6-F1
#
_cell.length_a   1.000
_cell.length_b   1.000
_cell.length_c   1.000
_cell.angle_alpha   90.00
_cell.angle_beta   90.00
_cell.angle_gamma   90.00
#
_symmetry.space_group_name_H-M   'P 1'
#
loop_
_entity.id
_entity.type
_entity.pdbx_description
1 polymer ?
#
loop_
_entity_poly.entity_id
_entity_poly.type
_entity_poly.pdbx_seq_one_letter_code
_entity_poly.pdbx_strand_id
1 'polypeptide(L)'
;MVDFHHSSDSEAADSDEELQRAFAAGKLKPGLNVVVEAPKQSINNVTGMKQKLKELQQGLDWVERLDLTNPPAPPPPGSNETEGTEGSGVEETDNDFKRELRFYRQAQASVLTGLAKLHKLGIKTRRPDDYFAEMSKTDDHMKRIREKLLEKQQGIENRDKARKLRDLKKYGKKVQQDVLQKRHKEKREMLDAVKKFRKGQKDKLDFLEETEGKGKGKQQNRHGKTDQPF
;
A
#
# COMPACT_ATOMS: atom_id res chain seq x y z
N MET A 1 -39.53 47.05 44.04
CA MET A 1 -39.14 46.35 45.28
C MET A 1 -39.27 44.87 44.97
N VAL A 2 -38.17 44.13 45.04
CA VAL A 2 -38.03 42.77 44.50
C VAL A 2 -38.18 41.81 45.68
N ASP A 3 -39.23 41.00 45.70
CA ASP A 3 -39.41 39.95 46.71
C ASP A 3 -38.80 38.65 46.19
N PHE A 4 -37.58 38.36 46.66
CA PHE A 4 -36.83 37.15 46.39
C PHE A 4 -37.12 36.14 47.51
N HIS A 5 -38.13 35.28 47.34
CA HIS A 5 -38.36 34.15 48.23
C HIS A 5 -37.36 33.02 47.92
N HIS A 6 -36.36 32.89 48.77
CA HIS A 6 -35.47 31.72 48.85
C HIS A 6 -36.29 30.52 49.37
N SER A 7 -36.75 29.66 48.46
CA SER A 7 -37.27 28.32 48.78
C SER A 7 -36.26 27.28 48.30
N SER A 8 -35.10 27.21 48.97
CA SER A 8 -34.01 26.30 48.61
C SER A 8 -33.38 25.60 49.82
N ASP A 9 -34.10 25.52 50.95
CA ASP A 9 -33.60 24.88 52.18
C ASP A 9 -34.38 23.60 52.56
N SER A 10 -35.49 23.29 51.88
CA SER A 10 -36.33 22.12 52.20
C SER A 10 -35.88 20.81 51.54
N GLU A 11 -35.25 20.86 50.36
CA GLU A 11 -34.89 19.66 49.60
C GLU A 11 -33.67 18.92 50.19
N ALA A 12 -32.82 19.63 50.94
CA ALA A 12 -31.63 19.03 51.55
C ALA A 12 -31.98 18.14 52.77
N ALA A 13 -33.01 18.53 53.55
CA ALA A 13 -33.43 17.81 54.74
C ALA A 13 -34.04 16.43 54.42
N ASP A 14 -34.84 16.36 53.35
CA ASP A 14 -35.46 15.09 52.91
C ASP A 14 -34.41 14.06 52.46
N SER A 15 -33.31 14.52 51.87
CA SER A 15 -32.23 13.62 51.41
C SER A 15 -31.48 12.95 52.57
N ASP A 16 -31.26 13.65 53.69
CA ASP A 16 -30.56 13.11 54.85
C ASP A 16 -31.45 12.13 55.63
N GLU A 17 -32.75 12.43 55.77
CA GLU A 17 -33.71 11.53 56.40
C GLU A 17 -33.88 10.22 55.62
N GLU A 18 -33.87 10.28 54.28
CA GLU A 18 -33.91 9.10 53.41
C GLU A 18 -32.66 8.23 53.57
N LEU A 19 -31.47 8.84 53.69
CA LEU A 19 -30.21 8.14 53.94
C LEU A 19 -30.21 7.44 55.31
N GLN A 20 -30.71 8.10 56.36
CA GLN A 20 -30.84 7.52 57.70
C GLN A 20 -31.78 6.31 57.71
N ARG A 21 -32.93 6.39 57.00
CA ARG A 21 -33.86 5.26 56.84
C ARG A 21 -33.24 4.11 56.04
N ALA A 22 -32.49 4.40 54.98
CA ALA A 22 -31.81 3.38 54.17
C ALA A 22 -30.68 2.67 54.94
N PHE A 23 -29.99 3.38 55.83
CA PHE A 23 -29.01 2.82 56.77
C PHE A 23 -29.68 1.93 57.82
N ALA A 24 -30.77 2.41 58.44
CA ALA A 24 -31.55 1.62 59.41
C ALA A 24 -32.17 0.36 58.79
N ALA A 25 -32.57 0.43 57.51
CA ALA A 25 -33.06 -0.71 56.74
C ALA A 25 -31.94 -1.66 56.24
N GLY A 26 -30.67 -1.40 56.56
CA GLY A 26 -29.52 -2.24 56.20
C GLY A 26 -29.15 -2.22 54.71
N LYS A 27 -29.72 -1.31 53.92
CA LYS A 27 -29.44 -1.15 52.48
C LYS A 27 -28.10 -0.45 52.24
N LEU A 28 -27.70 0.43 53.16
CA LEU A 28 -26.39 1.09 53.17
C LEU A 28 -25.51 0.42 54.22
N LYS A 29 -24.29 0.02 53.83
CA LYS A 29 -23.29 -0.53 54.76
C LYS A 29 -22.40 0.60 55.28
N PRO A 30 -21.90 0.53 56.53
CA PRO A 30 -20.88 1.46 57.00
C PRO A 30 -19.62 1.33 56.12
N GLY A 31 -19.27 2.39 55.38
CA GLY A 31 -18.16 2.40 54.43
C GLY A 31 -18.17 3.62 53.50
N LEU A 32 -17.16 3.73 52.64
CA LEU A 32 -17.09 4.78 51.62
C LEU A 32 -18.00 4.43 50.43
N ASN A 33 -19.20 5.02 50.41
CA ASN A 33 -20.16 4.79 49.33
C ASN A 33 -19.77 5.62 48.10
N VAL A 34 -19.54 4.96 46.97
CA VAL A 34 -19.28 5.62 45.68
C VAL A 34 -20.61 5.83 44.97
N VAL A 35 -20.89 7.08 44.55
CA VAL A 35 -22.03 7.37 43.68
C VAL A 35 -21.80 6.71 42.34
N VAL A 36 -22.50 5.60 42.08
CA VAL A 36 -22.50 4.97 40.76
C VAL A 36 -23.57 5.67 39.94
N GLU A 37 -23.16 6.50 38.99
CA GLU A 37 -24.10 7.05 38.00
C GLU A 37 -24.75 5.89 37.25
N ALA A 38 -26.08 5.87 37.20
CA ALA A 38 -26.81 4.86 36.45
C ALA A 38 -26.35 4.87 34.98
N PRO A 39 -26.22 3.70 34.32
CA PRO A 39 -25.82 3.64 32.93
C PRO A 39 -26.80 4.46 32.08
N LYS A 40 -26.28 5.42 31.30
CA LYS A 40 -27.08 6.31 30.46
C LYS A 40 -27.93 5.48 29.49
N GLN A 41 -29.24 5.71 29.49
CA GLN A 41 -30.15 5.08 28.55
C GLN A 41 -29.99 5.72 27.17
N SER A 42 -29.69 4.92 26.14
CA SER A 42 -29.64 5.37 24.75
C SER A 42 -31.04 5.31 24.13
N ILE A 43 -31.70 6.46 24.05
CA ILE A 43 -33.04 6.57 23.43
C ILE A 43 -32.87 6.91 21.95
N ASN A 44 -33.34 6.04 21.07
CA ASN A 44 -33.36 6.29 19.62
C ASN A 44 -34.61 7.11 19.23
N ASN A 45 -34.52 8.43 19.35
CA ASN A 45 -35.62 9.34 18.97
C ASN A 45 -35.66 9.59 17.45
N VAL A 46 -36.23 8.65 16.71
CA VAL A 46 -36.35 8.72 15.24
C VAL A 46 -37.20 9.91 14.76
N THR A 47 -38.25 10.28 15.51
CA THR A 47 -39.14 11.39 15.12
C THR A 47 -38.42 12.74 15.21
N GLY A 48 -37.69 12.97 16.31
CA GLY A 48 -36.85 14.16 16.48
C GLY A 48 -35.75 14.25 15.42
N MET A 49 -35.09 13.14 15.09
CA MET A 49 -34.08 13.12 14.02
C MET A 49 -34.65 13.50 12.66
N LYS A 50 -35.85 13.00 12.31
CA LYS A 50 -36.52 13.36 11.04
C LYS A 50 -36.95 14.82 11.01
N GLN A 51 -37.40 15.38 12.14
CA GLN A 51 -37.72 16.81 12.24
C GLN A 51 -36.47 17.67 12.01
N LYS A 52 -35.37 17.35 12.69
CA LYS A 52 -34.09 18.06 12.52
C LYS A 52 -33.50 17.91 11.12
N LEU A 53 -33.63 16.74 10.50
CA LEU A 53 -33.24 16.56 9.10
C LEU A 53 -33.98 17.53 8.18
N LYS A 54 -35.29 17.69 8.35
CA LYS A 54 -36.08 18.64 7.55
C LYS A 54 -35.68 20.10 7.80
N GLU A 55 -35.35 20.46 9.04
CA GLU A 55 -34.86 21.81 9.37
C GLU A 55 -33.50 22.11 8.74
N LEU A 56 -32.61 21.11 8.67
CA LEU A 56 -31.24 21.26 8.15
C LEU A 56 -31.14 21.09 6.64
N GLN A 57 -32.08 20.38 6.02
CA GLN A 57 -32.02 20.06 4.60
C GLN A 57 -32.23 21.32 3.76
N GLN A 58 -31.21 21.68 2.98
CA GLN A 58 -31.28 22.78 2.04
C GLN A 58 -31.70 22.26 0.66
N GLY A 59 -32.68 22.93 0.04
CA GLY A 59 -33.19 22.62 -1.30
C GLY A 59 -32.36 23.24 -2.42
N LEU A 60 -31.03 23.14 -2.33
CA LEU A 60 -30.10 23.70 -3.32
C LEU A 60 -29.99 22.79 -4.54
N ASP A 61 -29.69 23.39 -5.69
CA ASP A 61 -29.35 22.66 -6.89
C ASP A 61 -28.11 21.79 -6.65
N TRP A 62 -28.08 20.63 -7.30
CA TRP A 62 -26.99 19.66 -7.10
C TRP A 62 -25.60 20.26 -7.37
N VAL A 63 -25.50 21.23 -8.28
CA VAL A 63 -24.23 21.90 -8.64
C VAL A 63 -23.61 22.64 -7.46
N GLU A 64 -24.43 23.15 -6.54
CA GLU A 64 -23.96 23.88 -5.36
C GLU A 64 -23.54 22.93 -4.24
N ARG A 65 -24.09 21.71 -4.24
CA ARG A 65 -23.81 20.68 -3.24
C ARG A 65 -22.64 19.77 -3.64
N LEU A 66 -22.53 19.45 -4.92
CA LEU A 66 -21.57 18.51 -5.52
C LEU A 66 -21.47 17.16 -4.80
N ASP A 67 -22.50 16.76 -4.07
CA ASP A 67 -22.51 15.56 -3.26
C ASP A 67 -22.90 14.34 -4.09
N LEU A 68 -22.23 13.22 -3.84
CA LEU A 68 -22.48 11.96 -4.53
C LEU A 68 -22.52 10.82 -3.52
N THR A 69 -23.59 10.05 -3.60
CA THR A 69 -23.78 8.83 -2.82
C THR A 69 -23.82 7.66 -3.80
N ASN A 70 -22.70 6.97 -3.94
CA ASN A 70 -22.56 5.84 -4.85
C ASN A 70 -21.80 4.68 -4.18
N PRO A 71 -22.13 3.44 -4.56
CA PRO A 71 -21.34 2.27 -4.18
C PRO A 71 -19.93 2.32 -4.83
N PRO A 72 -18.99 1.50 -4.34
CA PRO A 72 -17.67 1.36 -4.95
C PRO A 72 -17.75 0.92 -6.42
N ALA A 73 -16.79 1.37 -7.23
CA ALA A 73 -16.67 0.93 -8.62
C ALA A 73 -16.55 -0.60 -8.69
N PRO A 74 -17.23 -1.25 -9.65
CA PRO A 74 -17.09 -2.68 -9.85
C PRO A 74 -15.63 -3.04 -10.16
N PRO A 75 -15.14 -4.18 -9.65
CA PRO A 75 -13.78 -4.62 -9.91
C PRO A 75 -13.56 -4.82 -11.43
N PRO A 76 -12.34 -4.58 -11.94
CA PRO A 76 -12.03 -4.82 -13.34
C PRO A 76 -12.22 -6.31 -13.70
N PRO A 77 -12.69 -6.61 -14.92
CA PRO A 77 -12.91 -7.99 -15.35
C PRO A 77 -11.59 -8.78 -15.31
N GLY A 78 -11.58 -9.89 -14.58
CA GLY A 78 -10.40 -10.75 -14.39
C GLY A 78 -9.64 -10.56 -13.08
N SER A 79 -10.09 -9.66 -12.20
CA SER A 79 -9.61 -9.64 -10.82
C SER A 79 -10.42 -10.64 -9.97
N ASN A 80 -9.74 -11.46 -9.15
CA ASN A 80 -10.36 -12.41 -8.22
C ASN A 80 -11.01 -11.72 -7.01
N GLU A 81 -11.34 -10.45 -7.13
CA GLU A 81 -11.98 -9.68 -6.07
C GLU A 81 -13.47 -9.91 -6.20
N THR A 82 -13.95 -10.89 -5.43
CA THR A 82 -15.37 -11.27 -5.36
C THR A 82 -16.20 -10.02 -5.05
N GLU A 83 -17.21 -9.77 -5.88
CA GLU A 83 -18.28 -8.83 -5.53
C GLU A 83 -18.85 -9.24 -4.16
N GLY A 84 -19.09 -8.24 -3.31
CA GLY A 84 -19.23 -8.40 -1.87
C GLY A 84 -20.09 -9.59 -1.44
N THR A 85 -19.47 -10.55 -0.77
CA THR A 85 -20.19 -11.32 0.24
C THR A 85 -20.41 -10.38 1.42
N GLU A 86 -21.66 -9.95 1.64
CA GLU A 86 -22.10 -9.24 2.84
C GLU A 86 -22.01 -10.14 4.10
N GLY A 87 -20.82 -10.67 4.42
CA GLY A 87 -20.74 -11.81 5.32
C GLY A 87 -19.40 -12.11 5.97
N SER A 88 -18.56 -11.11 6.29
CA SER A 88 -17.53 -11.24 7.35
C SER A 88 -16.94 -9.88 7.73
N GLY A 89 -17.75 -9.02 8.38
CA GLY A 89 -17.44 -7.62 8.65
C GLY A 89 -16.30 -7.32 9.63
N VAL A 90 -15.49 -8.29 10.07
CA VAL A 90 -14.42 -8.09 11.07
C VAL A 90 -13.03 -8.39 10.51
N GLU A 91 -12.85 -9.36 9.60
CA GLU A 91 -11.51 -9.64 9.04
C GLU A 91 -11.11 -8.69 7.90
N GLU A 92 -12.09 -8.08 7.21
CA GLU A 92 -11.81 -7.08 6.17
C GLU A 92 -11.50 -5.70 6.73
N THR A 93 -11.96 -5.38 7.94
CA THR A 93 -11.74 -4.06 8.54
C THR A 93 -10.29 -3.85 8.96
N ASP A 94 -9.58 -4.91 9.35
CA ASP A 94 -8.21 -4.81 9.88
C ASP A 94 -7.15 -4.80 8.75
N ASN A 95 -7.51 -5.21 7.54
CA ASN A 95 -6.62 -5.16 6.39
C ASN A 95 -6.63 -3.76 5.75
N ASP A 96 -5.62 -2.97 6.09
CA ASP A 96 -5.46 -1.59 5.59
C ASP A 96 -5.45 -1.52 4.05
N PHE A 97 -4.76 -2.43 3.36
CA PHE A 97 -4.67 -2.41 1.91
C PHE A 97 -6.03 -2.62 1.23
N LYS A 98 -6.82 -3.59 1.73
CA LYS A 98 -8.18 -3.84 1.20
C LYS A 98 -9.11 -2.65 1.49
N ARG A 99 -8.99 -2.05 2.67
CA ARG A 99 -9.77 -0.89 3.08
C ARG A 99 -9.45 0.34 2.22
N GLU A 100 -8.18 0.65 2.02
CA GLU A 100 -7.73 1.75 1.15
C GLU A 100 -8.16 1.53 -0.30
N LEU A 101 -8.07 0.29 -0.81
CA LEU A 101 -8.54 -0.04 -2.15
C LEU A 101 -10.05 0.18 -2.31
N ARG A 102 -10.84 -0.11 -1.28
CA ARG A 102 -12.29 0.14 -1.27
C ARG A 102 -12.61 1.63 -1.31
N PHE A 103 -11.90 2.46 -0.53
CA PHE A 103 -12.04 3.92 -0.56
C PHE A 103 -11.66 4.48 -1.93
N TYR A 104 -10.56 3.99 -2.50
CA TYR A 104 -10.11 4.37 -3.83
C TYR A 104 -11.18 4.08 -4.90
N ARG A 105 -11.78 2.88 -4.89
CA ARG A 105 -12.84 2.50 -5.84
C ARG A 105 -14.12 3.31 -5.67
N GLN A 106 -14.49 3.63 -4.43
CA GLN A 106 -15.63 4.48 -4.15
C GLN A 106 -15.41 5.89 -4.71
N ALA A 107 -14.25 6.49 -4.43
CA ALA A 107 -13.87 7.79 -4.97
C ALA A 107 -13.83 7.77 -6.51
N GLN A 108 -13.30 6.71 -7.13
CA GLN A 108 -13.27 6.56 -8.58
C GLN A 108 -14.68 6.58 -9.19
N ALA A 109 -15.62 5.80 -8.65
CA ALA A 109 -17.00 5.78 -9.12
C ALA A 109 -17.69 7.14 -8.93
N SER A 110 -17.42 7.83 -7.82
CA SER A 110 -17.94 9.17 -7.56
C SER A 110 -17.42 10.16 -8.59
N VAL A 111 -16.11 10.16 -8.86
CA VAL A 111 -15.49 11.07 -9.84
C VAL A 111 -16.06 10.83 -11.24
N LEU A 112 -16.18 9.58 -11.68
CA LEU A 112 -16.75 9.26 -13.00
C LEU A 112 -18.20 9.76 -13.14
N THR A 113 -19.01 9.53 -12.11
CA THR A 113 -20.41 9.98 -12.08
C THR A 113 -20.53 11.50 -12.03
N GLY A 114 -19.71 12.15 -11.19
CA GLY A 114 -19.69 13.60 -11.01
C GLY A 114 -19.22 14.34 -12.26
N LEU A 115 -18.14 13.87 -12.89
CA LEU A 115 -17.64 14.43 -14.15
C LEU A 115 -18.69 14.38 -15.25
N ALA A 116 -19.38 13.24 -15.41
CA ALA A 116 -20.44 13.10 -16.40
C ALA A 116 -21.59 14.09 -16.15
N LYS A 117 -21.98 14.33 -14.89
CA LYS A 117 -23.00 15.33 -14.55
C LYS A 117 -22.52 16.77 -14.82
N LEU A 118 -21.29 17.10 -14.44
CA LEU A 118 -20.72 18.45 -14.67
C LEU A 118 -20.57 18.78 -16.16
N HIS A 119 -20.18 17.79 -16.97
CA HIS A 119 -20.08 17.96 -18.43
C HIS A 119 -21.44 18.18 -19.09
N LYS A 120 -22.51 17.52 -18.61
CA LYS A 120 -23.89 17.77 -19.08
C LYS A 120 -24.34 19.22 -18.83
N LEU A 121 -23.80 19.85 -17.78
CA LEU A 121 -24.07 21.24 -17.42
C LEU A 121 -23.11 22.24 -18.08
N GLY A 122 -22.19 21.76 -18.93
CA GLY A 122 -21.22 22.61 -19.62
C GLY A 122 -20.09 23.16 -18.74
N ILE A 123 -19.89 22.61 -17.53
CA ILE A 123 -18.86 23.08 -16.59
C ILE A 123 -17.51 22.47 -16.97
N LYS A 124 -16.48 23.31 -17.09
CA LYS A 124 -15.09 22.87 -17.34
C LYS A 124 -14.50 22.29 -16.06
N THR A 125 -14.08 21.03 -16.10
CA THR A 125 -13.58 20.31 -14.91
C THR A 125 -12.06 20.17 -14.85
N ARG A 126 -11.36 20.32 -15.97
CA ARG A 126 -9.90 20.16 -16.04
C ARG A 126 -9.20 21.48 -15.73
N ARG A 127 -8.26 21.45 -14.79
CA ARG A 127 -7.33 22.55 -14.52
C ARG A 127 -6.39 22.74 -15.74
N PRO A 128 -6.33 23.93 -16.35
CA PRO A 128 -5.35 24.24 -17.37
C PRO A 128 -3.92 24.30 -16.80
N ASP A 129 -2.93 23.87 -17.58
CA ASP A 129 -1.53 23.85 -17.13
C ASP A 129 -0.94 25.26 -16.96
N ASP A 130 -1.48 26.25 -17.67
CA ASP A 130 -1.09 27.67 -17.62
C ASP A 130 -1.88 28.48 -16.57
N TYR A 131 -2.67 27.81 -15.73
CA TYR A 131 -3.42 28.48 -14.66
C TYR A 131 -2.69 28.33 -13.32
N PHE A 132 -1.89 29.34 -12.99
CA PHE A 132 -1.11 29.44 -11.76
C PHE A 132 -1.94 30.11 -10.65
N ALA A 133 -2.51 29.29 -9.77
CA ALA A 133 -3.19 29.71 -8.55
C ALA A 133 -2.55 29.01 -7.34
N GLU A 134 -2.82 29.50 -6.14
CA GLU A 134 -2.33 28.88 -4.91
C GLU A 134 -2.85 27.43 -4.81
N MET A 135 -1.92 26.50 -4.58
CA MET A 135 -2.21 25.08 -4.41
C MET A 135 -2.21 24.72 -2.93
N SER A 136 -2.89 23.62 -2.57
CA SER A 136 -2.97 23.15 -1.17
C SER A 136 -1.62 22.81 -0.52
N LYS A 137 -0.56 22.63 -1.33
CA LYS A 137 0.81 22.35 -0.88
C LYS A 137 1.76 23.24 -1.68
N THR A 138 2.77 23.79 -1.00
CA THR A 138 3.79 24.63 -1.64
C THR A 138 4.70 23.83 -2.56
N ASP A 139 5.28 24.50 -3.56
CA ASP A 139 6.21 23.87 -4.51
C ASP A 139 7.47 23.35 -3.84
N ASP A 140 7.99 24.04 -2.82
CA ASP A 140 9.13 23.58 -2.02
C ASP A 140 8.84 22.28 -1.27
N HIS A 141 7.61 22.11 -0.80
CA HIS A 141 7.18 20.86 -0.18
C HIS A 141 7.08 19.73 -1.22
N MET A 142 6.53 20.03 -2.40
CA MET A 142 6.45 19.05 -3.49
C MET A 142 7.83 18.67 -4.06
N LYS A 143 8.78 19.60 -4.10
CA LYS A 143 10.18 19.33 -4.48
C LYS A 143 10.82 18.31 -3.54
N ARG A 144 10.66 18.51 -2.22
CA ARG A 144 11.14 17.55 -1.19
C ARG A 144 10.51 16.16 -1.34
N ILE A 145 9.23 16.08 -1.68
CA ILE A 145 8.57 14.79 -1.95
C ILE A 145 9.18 14.12 -3.18
N ARG A 146 9.39 14.86 -4.28
CA ARG A 146 9.98 14.31 -5.52
C ARG A 146 11.40 13.80 -5.27
N GLU A 147 12.21 14.53 -4.53
CA GLU A 147 13.57 14.13 -4.14
C GLU A 147 13.56 12.78 -3.40
N LYS A 148 12.67 12.59 -2.42
CA LYS A 148 12.53 11.32 -1.69
C LYS A 148 12.07 10.16 -2.58
N LEU A 149 11.19 10.42 -3.55
CA LEU A 149 10.74 9.40 -4.50
C LEU A 149 11.90 8.95 -5.41
N LEU A 150 12.70 9.90 -5.91
CA LEU A 150 13.88 9.61 -6.71
C LEU A 150 14.94 8.84 -5.90
N GLU A 151 15.20 9.24 -4.66
CA GLU A 151 16.12 8.53 -3.77
C GLU A 151 15.68 7.07 -3.54
N LYS A 152 14.39 6.85 -3.29
CA LYS A 152 13.84 5.49 -3.13
C LYS A 152 14.00 4.66 -4.40
N GLN A 153 13.73 5.24 -5.56
CA GLN A 153 13.88 4.58 -6.85
C GLN A 153 15.34 4.20 -7.11
N GLN A 154 16.27 5.14 -6.91
CA GLN A 154 17.71 4.89 -7.05
C GLN A 154 18.19 3.83 -6.05
N GLY A 155 17.68 3.84 -4.82
CA GLY A 155 17.98 2.83 -3.82
C GLY A 155 17.58 1.42 -4.25
N ILE A 156 16.40 1.26 -4.87
CA ILE A 156 15.94 -0.03 -5.43
C ILE A 156 16.85 -0.46 -6.58
N GLU A 157 17.12 0.43 -7.54
CA GLU A 157 17.97 0.12 -8.70
C GLU A 157 19.39 -0.26 -8.30
N ASN A 158 19.97 0.43 -7.33
CA ASN A 158 21.32 0.14 -6.84
C ASN A 158 21.38 -1.23 -6.16
N ARG A 159 20.35 -1.61 -5.40
CA ARG A 159 20.23 -2.95 -4.80
C ARG A 159 20.13 -4.03 -5.87
N ASP A 160 19.34 -3.80 -6.92
CA ASP A 160 19.20 -4.73 -8.04
C ASP A 160 20.49 -4.87 -8.85
N LYS A 161 21.16 -3.75 -9.14
CA LYS A 161 22.49 -3.74 -9.79
C LYS A 161 23.50 -4.50 -8.94
N ALA A 162 23.53 -4.28 -7.63
CA ALA A 162 24.42 -5.01 -6.71
C ALA A 162 24.11 -6.52 -6.65
N ARG A 163 22.84 -6.91 -6.69
CA ARG A 163 22.44 -8.33 -6.79
C ARG A 163 22.94 -8.95 -8.09
N LYS A 164 22.68 -8.32 -9.23
CA LYS A 164 23.17 -8.77 -10.55
C LYS A 164 24.69 -8.90 -10.60
N LEU A 165 25.42 -7.92 -10.06
CA LEU A 165 26.89 -7.98 -9.97
C LEU A 165 27.39 -9.14 -9.10
N ARG A 166 26.71 -9.44 -7.98
CA ARG A 166 27.05 -10.60 -7.14
C ARG A 166 26.82 -11.91 -7.88
N ASP A 167 25.72 -12.04 -8.61
CA ASP A 167 25.38 -13.25 -9.35
C ASP A 167 26.36 -13.47 -10.53
N LEU A 168 26.72 -12.41 -11.25
CA LEU A 168 27.75 -12.44 -12.29
C LEU A 168 29.12 -12.87 -11.74
N LYS A 169 29.53 -12.36 -10.57
CA LYS A 169 30.79 -12.78 -9.92
C LYS A 169 30.77 -14.26 -9.51
N LYS A 170 29.64 -14.75 -8.98
CA LYS A 170 29.47 -16.18 -8.63
C LYS A 170 29.55 -17.06 -9.88
N TYR A 171 28.83 -16.69 -10.94
CA TYR A 171 28.84 -17.42 -12.20
C TYR A 171 30.22 -17.40 -12.85
N GLY A 172 30.90 -16.26 -12.87
CA GLY A 172 32.26 -16.14 -13.38
C GLY A 172 33.25 -17.09 -12.69
N LYS A 173 33.17 -17.22 -11.36
CA LYS A 173 34.00 -18.19 -10.61
C LYS A 173 33.69 -19.64 -11.00
N LYS A 174 32.41 -20.00 -11.12
CA LYS A 174 32.00 -21.35 -11.54
C LYS A 174 32.48 -21.66 -12.96
N VAL A 175 32.32 -20.73 -13.89
CA VAL A 175 32.80 -20.88 -15.27
C VAL A 175 34.32 -21.07 -15.31
N GLN A 176 35.08 -20.31 -14.53
CA GLN A 176 36.53 -20.48 -14.46
C GLN A 176 36.92 -21.90 -13.98
N GLN A 177 36.25 -22.41 -12.95
CA GLN A 177 36.48 -23.77 -12.45
C GLN A 177 36.08 -24.82 -13.50
N ASP A 178 34.91 -24.69 -14.12
CA ASP A 178 34.41 -25.61 -15.14
C ASP A 178 35.35 -25.64 -16.36
N VAL A 179 35.86 -24.48 -16.81
CA VAL A 179 36.83 -24.37 -17.90
C VAL A 179 38.14 -25.07 -17.53
N LEU A 180 38.63 -24.87 -16.31
CA LEU A 180 39.87 -25.51 -15.85
C LEU A 180 39.70 -27.04 -15.75
N GLN A 181 38.58 -27.53 -15.21
CA GLN A 181 38.25 -28.95 -15.16
C GLN A 181 38.13 -29.57 -16.56
N LYS A 182 37.46 -28.88 -17.50
CA LYS A 182 37.37 -29.32 -18.90
C LYS A 182 38.75 -29.43 -19.55
N ARG A 183 39.62 -28.42 -19.38
CA ARG A 183 41.01 -28.46 -19.89
C ARG A 183 41.81 -29.61 -19.29
N HIS A 184 41.69 -29.88 -17.99
CA HIS A 184 42.37 -31.02 -17.37
C HIS A 184 41.85 -32.36 -17.87
N LYS A 185 40.52 -32.49 -18.07
CA LYS A 185 39.89 -33.68 -18.64
C LYS A 185 40.35 -33.92 -20.07
N GLU A 186 40.29 -32.91 -20.92
CA GLU A 186 40.77 -32.94 -22.31
C GLU A 186 42.26 -33.33 -22.38
N LYS A 187 43.11 -32.75 -21.52
CA LYS A 187 44.54 -33.11 -21.45
C LYS A 187 44.74 -34.56 -21.02
N ARG A 188 43.96 -35.06 -20.05
CA ARG A 188 44.04 -36.46 -19.59
C ARG A 188 43.59 -37.42 -20.69
N GLU A 189 42.48 -37.13 -21.35
CA GLU A 189 41.96 -37.91 -22.49
C GLU A 189 42.97 -37.95 -23.64
N MET A 190 43.61 -36.81 -23.95
CA MET A 190 44.70 -36.74 -24.94
C MET A 190 45.90 -37.59 -24.54
N LEU A 191 46.37 -37.50 -23.28
CA LEU A 191 47.50 -38.32 -22.80
C LEU A 191 47.16 -39.82 -22.81
N ASP A 192 45.93 -40.20 -22.46
CA ASP A 192 45.48 -41.58 -22.49
C ASP A 192 45.35 -42.10 -23.94
N ALA A 193 44.91 -41.26 -24.88
CA ALA A 193 44.92 -41.59 -26.31
C ALA A 193 46.34 -41.82 -26.83
N VAL A 194 47.30 -40.96 -26.50
CA VAL A 194 48.72 -41.12 -26.86
C VAL A 194 49.33 -42.39 -26.25
N LYS A 195 49.03 -42.70 -24.98
CA LYS A 195 49.49 -43.95 -24.34
C LYS A 195 48.91 -45.20 -25.01
N LYS A 196 47.64 -45.17 -25.42
CA LYS A 196 46.98 -46.28 -26.14
C LYS A 196 47.58 -46.47 -27.53
N PHE A 197 47.89 -45.38 -28.24
CA PHE A 197 48.61 -45.41 -29.51
C PHE A 197 50.03 -46.01 -29.34
N ARG A 198 50.79 -45.56 -28.33
CA ARG A 198 52.14 -46.09 -28.03
C ARG A 198 52.14 -47.59 -27.68
N LYS A 199 51.04 -48.12 -27.15
CA LYS A 199 50.86 -49.54 -26.84
C LYS A 199 50.34 -50.37 -28.03
N GLY A 200 50.18 -49.78 -29.21
CA GLY A 200 49.74 -50.48 -30.42
C GLY A 200 48.28 -50.93 -30.40
N GLN A 201 47.43 -50.35 -29.54
CA GLN A 201 46.01 -50.70 -29.46
C GLN A 201 45.12 -49.94 -30.46
N LYS A 202 45.65 -48.94 -31.16
CA LYS A 202 44.95 -48.14 -32.19
C LYS A 202 45.94 -47.70 -33.27
N ASP A 203 45.61 -47.95 -34.53
CA ASP A 203 46.51 -47.69 -35.68
C ASP A 203 46.25 -46.36 -36.41
N LYS A 204 45.16 -45.63 -36.10
CA LYS A 204 44.81 -44.34 -36.73
C LYS A 204 44.84 -43.17 -35.75
N LEU A 205 45.41 -42.05 -36.19
CA LEU A 205 45.57 -40.79 -35.46
C LEU A 205 44.32 -39.88 -35.53
N ASP A 206 43.10 -40.45 -35.59
CA ASP A 206 41.85 -39.69 -35.76
C ASP A 206 41.57 -38.66 -34.64
N PHE A 207 42.24 -38.74 -33.50
CA PHE A 207 42.08 -37.80 -32.38
C PHE A 207 42.76 -36.44 -32.60
N LEU A 208 43.70 -36.32 -33.56
CA LEU A 208 44.36 -35.04 -33.88
C LEU A 208 43.51 -34.18 -34.83
N GLU A 209 42.85 -34.78 -35.82
CA GLU A 209 42.03 -34.05 -36.81
C GLU A 209 40.83 -33.33 -36.17
N GLU A 210 40.26 -33.88 -35.08
CA GLU A 210 39.12 -33.27 -34.40
C GLU A 210 39.48 -31.99 -33.62
N THR A 211 40.77 -31.78 -33.31
CA THR A 211 41.25 -30.64 -32.52
C THR A 211 41.71 -29.43 -33.36
N GLU A 212 42.18 -29.64 -34.59
CA GLU A 212 42.62 -28.56 -35.48
C GLU A 212 41.47 -27.71 -36.05
N GLY A 213 40.25 -28.27 -36.13
CA GLY A 213 39.07 -27.55 -36.63
C GLY A 213 38.51 -26.45 -35.71
N LYS A 214 38.91 -26.39 -34.42
CA LYS A 214 38.31 -25.48 -33.42
C LYS A 214 39.22 -24.31 -32.98
N GLY A 215 40.47 -24.24 -33.46
CA GLY A 215 41.46 -23.24 -33.03
C GLY A 215 41.52 -21.94 -33.84
N LYS A 216 40.82 -21.83 -34.97
CA LYS A 216 40.86 -20.64 -35.86
C LYS A 216 39.58 -19.83 -35.76
N GLY A 217 39.44 -19.01 -34.72
CA GLY A 217 38.29 -18.10 -34.61
C GLY A 217 38.41 -17.08 -33.49
N LYS A 218 38.66 -15.82 -33.88
CA LYS A 218 38.58 -14.56 -33.09
C LYS A 218 39.77 -14.18 -32.22
N GLN A 219 40.84 -13.73 -32.88
CA GLN A 219 41.47 -12.46 -32.53
C GLN A 219 40.87 -11.38 -33.44
N GLN A 220 39.97 -10.56 -32.91
CA GLN A 220 39.62 -9.27 -33.52
C GLN A 220 39.96 -8.17 -32.53
N ASN A 221 40.83 -7.27 -33.00
CA ASN A 221 41.24 -6.02 -32.41
C ASN A 221 40.10 -5.32 -31.66
N ARG A 222 40.33 -4.99 -30.39
CA ARG A 222 39.70 -3.86 -29.71
C ARG A 222 40.80 -2.93 -29.22
N HIS A 223 41.16 -1.99 -30.08
CA HIS A 223 41.84 -0.75 -29.71
C HIS A 223 40.91 0.41 -30.09
N GLY A 224 40.89 1.44 -29.26
CA GLY A 224 39.70 2.25 -28.99
C GLY A 224 39.35 3.36 -29.98
N LYS A 225 38.11 3.83 -29.86
CA LYS A 225 37.75 5.27 -29.83
C LYS A 225 36.24 5.41 -29.58
N THR A 226 35.87 5.98 -28.43
CA THR A 226 34.64 6.74 -28.25
C THR A 226 34.86 7.77 -27.15
N ASP A 227 35.27 8.97 -27.56
CA ASP A 227 34.90 10.20 -26.86
C ASP A 227 33.73 10.79 -27.65
N GLN A 228 32.62 11.06 -26.96
CA GLN A 228 31.81 12.30 -27.03
C GLN A 228 30.55 12.12 -26.14
N PRO A 229 30.09 13.20 -25.50
CA PRO A 229 29.21 13.12 -24.33
C PRO A 229 27.73 13.29 -24.68
N PHE A 230 26.88 12.72 -23.82
CA PHE A 230 25.55 13.23 -23.46
C PHE A 230 25.38 13.07 -21.95
#